data_AF-A0A542SEB2-F1
#
_entry.id   AF-A0A542SEB2-F1
#
_cell.length_a   1.000
_cell.length_b   1.000
_cell.length_c   1.000
_cell.angle_alpha   90.00
_cell.angle_beta   90.00
_cell.angle_gamma   90.00
#
_symmetry.space_group_name_H-M   'P 1'
#
loop_
_entity.id
_entity.type
_entity.pdbx_description
1 polymer ?
#
loop_
_entity_poly.entity_id
_entity_poly.type
_entity_poly.pdbx_seq_one_letter_code
_entity_poly.pdbx_strand_id
1 'polypeptide(L)'
;MVRLLIAAAALLIALTGCSSDDPPLDTTPTRKSTPTATPTTPAPTTPAPTTPAPSTALPALVIRPGAIGDAQVGMTREEWAATGLFADGAAICEGELIHWKDDPDGAGLRVLTDEDATITQLWVTAPGPATEHGGIQVGSTYGDLKAAFSPLTKPVEDGYDQSSVYPPGEEDGLPYFGFLLDAPAAEVTDDTPISAIAVTGGEPAYFQFDC
;
A
#
# COMPACT_ATOMS: atom_id res chain seq x y z
N MET A 1 11.91 28.04 38.27
CA MET A 1 13.23 27.39 38.33
C MET A 1 13.05 25.96 38.82
N VAL A 2 12.97 24.99 37.93
CA VAL A 2 13.23 23.58 38.25
C VAL A 2 13.91 22.98 37.02
N ARG A 3 15.18 22.58 37.21
CA ARG A 3 16.04 21.92 36.23
C ARG A 3 15.70 20.42 36.26
N LEU A 4 15.38 19.81 35.12
CA LEU A 4 15.36 18.35 35.01
C LEU A 4 16.47 17.90 34.05
N LEU A 5 17.25 16.96 34.54
CA LEU A 5 18.54 16.51 34.03
C LEU A 5 18.37 15.52 32.86
N ILE A 6 19.21 15.75 31.84
CA ILE A 6 19.47 14.88 30.70
C ILE A 6 20.34 13.71 31.17
N ALA A 7 19.97 12.47 30.82
CA ALA A 7 20.86 11.31 30.91
C ALA A 7 20.84 10.56 29.56
N ALA A 8 21.92 10.74 28.81
CA ALA A 8 22.22 10.03 27.58
C ALA A 8 22.86 8.67 27.90
N ALA A 9 22.29 7.59 27.39
CA ALA A 9 22.91 6.27 27.40
C ALA A 9 23.28 5.90 25.96
N ALA A 10 24.57 6.00 25.65
CA ALA A 10 25.14 5.55 24.38
C ALA A 10 25.44 4.05 24.47
N LEU A 11 24.79 3.25 23.63
CA LEU A 11 25.03 1.81 23.49
C LEU A 11 25.78 1.57 22.16
N LEU A 12 27.06 1.21 22.25
CA LEU A 12 27.89 0.78 21.13
C LEU A 12 27.67 -0.71 20.86
N ILE A 13 27.20 -1.06 19.65
CA ILE A 13 27.05 -2.44 19.18
C ILE A 13 28.08 -2.73 18.08
N ALA A 14 28.66 -3.92 18.16
CA ALA A 14 29.83 -4.42 17.47
C ALA A 14 29.65 -4.70 15.97
N LEU A 15 30.73 -4.50 15.19
CA LEU A 15 30.87 -4.93 13.80
C LEU A 15 32.23 -5.62 13.61
N THR A 16 32.26 -6.96 13.64
CA THR A 16 33.32 -7.76 13.01
C THR A 16 32.76 -9.10 12.56
N GLY A 17 32.49 -9.26 11.26
CA GLY A 17 31.96 -10.50 10.69
C GLY A 17 32.37 -10.71 9.24
N CYS A 18 33.30 -11.66 9.06
CA CYS A 18 33.61 -12.47 7.86
C CYS A 18 33.99 -11.81 6.53
N SER A 19 35.31 -11.64 6.37
CA SER A 19 36.02 -11.80 5.10
C SER A 19 36.01 -13.26 4.65
N SER A 20 35.75 -13.55 3.37
CA SER A 20 36.10 -14.81 2.74
C SER A 20 36.64 -14.54 1.34
N ASP A 21 37.86 -15.03 1.17
CA ASP A 21 38.82 -14.84 0.09
C ASP A 21 38.75 -16.10 -0.80
N ASP A 22 38.48 -15.95 -2.09
CA ASP A 22 38.48 -17.08 -3.06
C ASP A 22 39.66 -16.93 -4.04
N PRO A 23 40.58 -17.92 -4.12
CA PRO A 23 41.74 -17.93 -5.02
C PRO A 23 41.44 -18.58 -6.40
N PRO A 24 42.40 -18.58 -7.35
CA PRO A 24 42.14 -18.22 -8.75
C PRO A 24 41.73 -19.40 -9.65
N LEU A 25 41.02 -19.08 -10.73
CA LEU A 25 40.71 -19.99 -11.82
C LEU A 25 41.96 -20.28 -12.68
N ASP A 26 42.41 -21.52 -12.60
CA ASP A 26 43.46 -22.10 -13.43
C ASP A 26 42.91 -22.41 -14.84
N THR A 27 43.54 -21.84 -15.87
CA THR A 27 43.14 -22.00 -17.28
C THR A 27 44.06 -23.00 -17.99
N THR A 28 43.61 -24.24 -18.13
CA THR A 28 44.26 -25.24 -19.00
C THR A 28 43.37 -25.54 -20.21
N PRO A 29 43.79 -25.24 -21.46
CA PRO A 29 43.02 -25.60 -22.65
C PRO A 29 43.34 -27.04 -23.07
N THR A 30 42.52 -28.00 -22.66
CA THR A 30 42.55 -29.36 -23.21
C THR A 30 41.71 -29.41 -24.49
N ARG A 31 42.39 -29.42 -25.64
CA ARG A 31 41.80 -29.64 -26.97
C ARG A 31 41.25 -31.08 -27.02
N LYS A 32 39.92 -31.23 -26.88
CA LYS A 32 39.22 -32.52 -26.97
C LYS A 32 38.50 -32.62 -28.33
N SER A 33 38.87 -33.65 -29.08
CA SER A 33 38.37 -33.98 -30.42
C SER A 33 36.84 -34.11 -30.45
N THR A 34 36.22 -33.43 -31.42
CA THR A 34 34.77 -33.43 -31.66
C THR A 34 34.35 -34.72 -32.37
N PRO A 35 33.46 -35.56 -31.80
CA PRO A 35 32.72 -36.55 -32.56
C PRO A 35 31.54 -35.84 -33.25
N THR A 36 31.38 -36.08 -34.55
CA THR A 36 30.22 -35.65 -35.34
C THR A 36 28.95 -36.27 -34.77
N ALA A 37 28.12 -35.46 -34.11
CA ALA A 37 26.80 -35.85 -33.63
C ALA A 37 25.79 -35.80 -34.78
N THR A 38 25.07 -36.90 -34.97
CA THR A 38 23.89 -37.00 -35.84
C THR A 38 22.79 -36.05 -35.32
N PRO A 39 22.16 -35.22 -36.17
CA PRO A 39 21.12 -34.30 -35.72
C PRO A 39 19.84 -35.06 -35.32
N THR A 40 19.57 -35.17 -34.02
CA THR A 40 18.26 -35.59 -33.51
C THR A 40 17.37 -34.37 -33.43
N THR A 41 16.27 -34.37 -34.18
CA THR A 41 15.24 -33.33 -34.11
C THR A 41 14.59 -33.38 -32.72
N PRO A 42 14.61 -32.29 -31.92
CA PRO A 42 13.90 -32.27 -30.65
C PRO A 42 12.39 -32.36 -30.92
N ALA A 43 11.71 -33.27 -30.22
CA ALA A 43 10.26 -33.34 -30.24
C ALA A 43 9.68 -32.01 -29.72
N PRO A 44 8.63 -31.46 -30.35
CA PRO A 44 8.01 -30.22 -29.90
C PRO A 44 7.48 -30.42 -28.48
N THR A 45 8.11 -29.74 -27.52
CA THR A 45 7.64 -29.67 -26.14
C THR A 45 6.56 -28.61 -26.08
N THR A 46 5.29 -29.02 -26.11
CA THR A 46 4.18 -28.13 -25.80
C THR A 46 4.36 -27.65 -24.35
N PRO A 47 4.48 -26.35 -24.08
CA PRO A 47 4.56 -25.85 -22.70
C PRO A 47 3.29 -26.27 -21.96
N ALA A 48 3.46 -26.78 -20.74
CA ALA A 48 2.33 -27.08 -19.87
C ALA A 48 1.50 -25.80 -19.67
N PRO A 49 0.16 -25.87 -19.73
CA PRO A 49 -0.68 -24.71 -19.46
C PRO A 49 -0.34 -24.19 -18.07
N THR A 50 0.21 -22.97 -18.02
CA THR A 50 0.45 -22.28 -16.76
C THR A 50 -0.91 -21.77 -16.30
N THR A 51 -1.48 -22.40 -15.28
CA THR A 51 -2.63 -21.85 -14.57
C THR A 51 -2.21 -20.48 -14.04
N PRO A 52 -2.92 -19.39 -14.38
CA PRO A 52 -2.65 -18.09 -13.79
C PRO A 52 -2.72 -18.22 -12.26
N ALA A 53 -1.73 -17.66 -11.55
CA ALA A 53 -1.85 -17.51 -10.11
C ALA A 53 -3.16 -16.74 -9.82
N PRO A 54 -3.90 -17.09 -8.75
CA PRO A 54 -5.07 -16.31 -8.37
C PRO A 54 -4.66 -14.84 -8.24
N SER A 55 -5.35 -13.99 -9.00
CA SER A 55 -5.10 -12.55 -8.97
C SER A 55 -5.56 -12.01 -7.62
N THR A 56 -4.64 -11.47 -6.84
CA THR A 56 -4.91 -10.68 -5.62
C THR A 56 -5.40 -9.26 -5.94
N ALA A 57 -5.67 -8.95 -7.21
CA ALA A 57 -6.18 -7.64 -7.60
C ALA A 57 -7.63 -7.48 -7.12
N LEU A 58 -7.86 -6.44 -6.33
CA LEU A 58 -9.18 -5.98 -5.92
C LEU A 58 -10.05 -5.63 -7.15
N PRO A 59 -11.38 -5.64 -6.99
CA PRO A 59 -12.27 -5.11 -8.02
C PRO A 59 -11.88 -3.68 -8.41
N ALA A 60 -12.07 -3.33 -9.68
CA ALA A 60 -11.83 -1.98 -10.18
C ALA A 60 -12.92 -1.03 -9.65
N LEU A 61 -12.69 -0.51 -8.43
CA LEU A 61 -13.55 0.48 -7.78
C LEU A 61 -13.06 1.89 -8.08
N VAL A 62 -14.01 2.83 -8.22
CA VAL A 62 -13.67 4.25 -8.39
C VAL A 62 -13.62 4.91 -7.02
N ILE A 63 -12.50 5.57 -6.72
CA ILE A 63 -12.29 6.33 -5.48
C ILE A 63 -12.67 7.80 -5.74
N ARG A 64 -13.55 8.35 -4.91
CA ARG A 64 -14.06 9.72 -4.96
C ARG A 64 -13.94 10.37 -3.58
N PRO A 65 -14.04 11.71 -3.46
CA PRO A 65 -14.12 12.36 -2.16
C PRO A 65 -15.18 11.68 -1.27
N GLY A 66 -14.77 11.18 -0.11
CA GLY A 66 -15.64 10.49 0.84
C GLY A 66 -16.23 9.15 0.39
N ALA A 67 -15.78 8.55 -0.73
CA ALA A 67 -16.38 7.33 -1.26
C ALA A 67 -15.41 6.37 -1.98
N ILE A 68 -15.69 5.06 -1.87
CA ILE A 68 -15.06 4.00 -2.67
C ILE A 68 -16.18 3.16 -3.30
N GLY A 69 -16.34 3.25 -4.62
CA GLY A 69 -17.49 2.66 -5.30
C GLY A 69 -18.79 3.25 -4.76
N ASP A 70 -19.68 2.37 -4.28
CA ASP A 70 -20.97 2.76 -3.68
C ASP A 70 -20.88 2.96 -2.16
N ALA A 71 -19.78 2.57 -1.51
CA ALA A 71 -19.57 2.84 -0.09
C ALA A 71 -19.17 4.31 0.14
N GLN A 72 -19.78 4.95 1.14
CA GLN A 72 -19.56 6.35 1.44
C GLN A 72 -19.34 6.56 2.94
N VAL A 73 -18.48 7.51 3.28
CA VAL A 73 -18.34 8.03 4.64
C VAL A 73 -19.65 8.68 5.07
N GLY A 74 -20.04 8.46 6.32
CA GLY A 74 -21.31 8.89 6.88
C GLY A 74 -22.45 7.88 6.72
N MET A 75 -22.27 6.79 5.96
CA MET A 75 -23.28 5.73 5.90
C MET A 75 -23.47 5.09 7.28
N THR A 76 -24.71 5.12 7.76
CA THR A 76 -25.17 4.41 8.96
C THR A 76 -25.27 2.91 8.72
N ARG A 77 -25.47 2.14 9.80
CA ARG A 77 -25.70 0.69 9.73
C ARG A 77 -26.79 0.27 8.75
N GLU A 78 -27.92 0.96 8.74
CA GLU A 78 -29.01 0.64 7.82
C GLU A 78 -28.60 0.86 6.36
N GLU A 79 -27.90 1.96 6.09
CA GLU A 79 -27.49 2.34 4.74
C GLU A 79 -26.42 1.43 4.17
N TRP A 80 -25.32 1.18 4.91
CA TRP A 80 -24.28 0.30 4.40
C TRP A 80 -24.76 -1.15 4.31
N ALA A 81 -25.67 -1.60 5.18
CA ALA A 81 -26.25 -2.95 5.08
C ALA A 81 -27.09 -3.11 3.80
N ALA A 82 -27.81 -2.06 3.39
CA ALA A 82 -28.60 -2.06 2.17
C ALA A 82 -27.75 -2.15 0.90
N THR A 83 -26.49 -1.71 0.92
CA THR A 83 -25.57 -1.86 -0.22
C THR A 83 -25.19 -3.31 -0.49
N GLY A 84 -25.22 -4.16 0.54
CA GLY A 84 -24.74 -5.53 0.46
C GLY A 84 -23.21 -5.68 0.41
N LEU A 85 -22.44 -4.58 0.42
CA LEU A 85 -20.97 -4.61 0.29
C LEU A 85 -20.24 -5.13 1.53
N PHE A 86 -20.84 -4.93 2.71
CA PHE A 86 -20.20 -5.22 3.99
C PHE A 86 -20.80 -6.44 4.69
N ALA A 87 -19.97 -7.11 5.48
CA ALA A 87 -20.37 -8.11 6.46
C ALA A 87 -20.04 -7.62 7.87
N ASP A 88 -20.81 -8.08 8.86
CA ASP A 88 -20.58 -7.77 10.27
C ASP A 88 -19.32 -8.47 10.79
N GLY A 89 -18.67 -7.80 11.77
CA GLY A 89 -17.53 -8.31 12.50
C GLY A 89 -16.18 -7.89 11.90
N ALA A 90 -15.13 -8.17 12.66
CA ALA A 90 -13.77 -7.81 12.32
C ALA A 90 -13.19 -8.68 11.20
N ALA A 91 -12.42 -8.07 10.31
CA ALA A 91 -11.53 -8.79 9.39
C ALA A 91 -10.11 -8.87 9.97
N ILE A 92 -9.62 -7.80 10.60
CA ILE A 92 -8.23 -7.70 11.05
C ILE A 92 -8.16 -7.43 12.56
N CYS A 93 -8.67 -6.28 13.02
CA CYS A 93 -8.51 -5.86 14.41
C CYS A 93 -9.75 -6.15 15.26
N GLU A 94 -9.53 -6.58 16.51
CA GLU A 94 -10.60 -6.64 17.51
C GLU A 94 -11.21 -5.24 17.69
N GLY A 95 -12.53 -5.12 17.50
CA GLY A 95 -13.24 -3.84 17.58
C GLY A 95 -13.76 -3.31 16.23
N GLU A 96 -13.28 -3.83 15.10
CA GLU A 96 -13.91 -3.59 13.80
C GLU A 96 -15.35 -4.13 13.80
N LEU A 97 -16.31 -3.27 13.44
CA LEU A 97 -17.72 -3.64 13.43
C LEU A 97 -18.15 -4.25 12.10
N ILE A 98 -17.44 -3.95 11.02
CA ILE A 98 -17.73 -4.42 9.66
C ILE A 98 -16.46 -4.59 8.83
N HIS A 99 -16.55 -5.39 7.77
CA HIS A 99 -15.51 -5.54 6.74
C HIS A 99 -16.13 -5.71 5.34
N TRP A 100 -15.33 -5.51 4.30
CA TRP A 100 -15.73 -5.69 2.91
C TRP A 100 -15.90 -7.18 2.59
N LYS A 101 -17.06 -7.58 2.03
CA LYS A 101 -17.31 -8.99 1.69
C LYS A 101 -16.37 -9.55 0.62
N ASP A 102 -16.00 -8.70 -0.33
CA ASP A 102 -15.12 -9.07 -1.45
C ASP A 102 -13.62 -9.03 -1.06
N ASP A 103 -13.31 -8.61 0.18
CA ASP A 103 -11.97 -8.62 0.76
C ASP A 103 -12.01 -9.17 2.20
N PRO A 104 -12.35 -10.46 2.37
CA PRO A 104 -12.65 -11.04 3.68
C PRO A 104 -11.45 -11.15 4.63
N ASP A 105 -10.22 -10.97 4.15
CA ASP A 105 -9.01 -10.87 4.98
C ASP A 105 -8.61 -9.43 5.32
N GLY A 106 -9.33 -8.43 4.78
CA GLY A 106 -9.09 -6.99 4.98
C GLY A 106 -7.76 -6.48 4.44
N ALA A 107 -7.05 -7.28 3.63
CA ALA A 107 -5.69 -6.96 3.21
C ALA A 107 -5.64 -5.80 2.19
N GLY A 108 -6.70 -5.60 1.42
CA GLY A 108 -6.77 -4.61 0.34
C GLY A 108 -7.75 -3.47 0.58
N LEU A 109 -8.85 -3.70 1.30
CA LEU A 109 -9.90 -2.74 1.58
C LEU A 109 -10.20 -2.70 3.07
N ARG A 110 -10.20 -1.49 3.63
CA ARG A 110 -10.53 -1.28 5.05
C ARG A 110 -11.67 -0.31 5.22
N VAL A 111 -12.36 -0.44 6.34
CA VAL A 111 -13.45 0.43 6.76
C VAL A 111 -13.32 0.67 8.25
N LEU A 112 -13.34 1.94 8.64
CA LEU A 112 -13.43 2.34 10.04
C LEU A 112 -14.83 2.86 10.29
N THR A 113 -15.34 2.54 11.47
CA THR A 113 -16.63 3.04 11.94
C THR A 113 -16.50 3.66 13.32
N ASP A 114 -17.47 4.50 13.68
CA ASP A 114 -17.70 4.86 15.07
C ASP A 114 -18.40 3.74 15.86
N GLU A 115 -18.76 4.03 17.12
CA GLU A 115 -19.44 3.10 18.03
C GLU A 115 -20.85 2.69 17.57
N ASP A 116 -21.50 3.52 16.74
CA ASP A 116 -22.83 3.28 16.19
C ASP A 116 -22.78 2.53 14.83
N ALA A 117 -21.58 2.15 14.40
CA ALA A 117 -21.29 1.57 13.09
C ALA A 117 -21.58 2.51 11.91
N THR A 118 -21.43 3.82 12.09
CA THR A 118 -21.38 4.78 10.99
C THR A 118 -19.99 4.77 10.37
N ILE A 119 -19.88 4.68 9.05
CA ILE A 119 -18.59 4.70 8.35
C ILE A 119 -17.92 6.06 8.55
N THR A 120 -16.70 6.07 9.07
CA THR A 120 -15.89 7.29 9.29
C THR A 120 -14.74 7.42 8.30
N GLN A 121 -14.21 6.30 7.80
CA GLN A 121 -13.10 6.29 6.85
C GLN A 121 -13.11 5.00 6.03
N LEU A 122 -12.71 5.08 4.76
CA LEU A 122 -12.54 3.93 3.86
C LEU A 122 -11.13 3.95 3.25
N TRP A 123 -10.51 2.78 3.10
CA TRP A 123 -9.12 2.67 2.64
C TRP A 123 -8.95 1.66 1.53
N VAL A 124 -7.93 1.90 0.72
CA VAL A 124 -7.35 0.98 -0.24
C VAL A 124 -5.87 0.81 0.07
N THR A 125 -5.42 -0.42 0.28
CA THR A 125 -4.02 -0.81 0.57
C THR A 125 -3.44 -1.76 -0.47
N ALA A 126 -4.24 -2.15 -1.48
CA ALA A 126 -3.81 -2.98 -2.60
C ALA A 126 -4.19 -2.35 -3.96
N PRO A 127 -3.44 -2.64 -5.04
CA PRO A 127 -3.77 -2.14 -6.37
C PRO A 127 -5.15 -2.60 -6.88
N GLY A 128 -5.76 -1.80 -7.74
CA GLY A 128 -7.03 -2.11 -8.40
C GLY A 128 -7.98 -0.90 -8.40
N PRO A 129 -8.45 -0.45 -7.23
CA PRO A 129 -9.19 0.79 -7.11
C PRO A 129 -8.34 2.00 -7.47
N ALA A 130 -8.93 2.96 -8.18
CA ALA A 130 -8.25 4.16 -8.62
C ALA A 130 -9.14 5.40 -8.44
N THR A 131 -8.52 6.55 -8.17
CA THR A 131 -9.22 7.83 -8.08
C THR A 131 -9.86 8.19 -9.42
N GLU A 132 -11.08 8.70 -9.37
CA GLU A 132 -11.76 9.25 -10.56
C GLU A 132 -10.91 10.33 -11.22
N HIS A 133 -10.28 11.17 -10.39
CA HIS A 133 -9.37 12.21 -10.82
C HIS A 133 -7.95 11.66 -10.98
N GLY A 134 -7.41 11.70 -12.19
CA GLY A 134 -6.02 11.33 -12.49
C GLY A 134 -5.72 9.82 -12.47
N GLY A 135 -6.65 8.96 -12.05
CA GLY A 135 -6.43 7.51 -12.03
C GLY A 135 -5.35 7.06 -11.05
N ILE A 136 -5.16 7.81 -9.95
CA ILE A 136 -4.17 7.49 -8.91
C ILE A 136 -4.64 6.25 -8.15
N GLN A 137 -3.75 5.30 -7.96
CA GLN A 137 -4.02 4.05 -7.24
C GLN A 137 -2.85 3.71 -6.33
N VAL A 138 -3.02 2.72 -5.46
CA VAL A 138 -1.91 2.15 -4.69
C VAL A 138 -0.82 1.67 -5.66
N GLY A 139 0.43 2.08 -5.40
CA GLY A 139 1.59 1.86 -6.27
C GLY A 139 1.90 2.99 -7.28
N SER A 140 0.99 3.96 -7.48
CA SER A 140 1.35 5.24 -8.14
C SER A 140 2.39 6.00 -7.30
N THR A 141 3.10 6.96 -7.89
CA THR A 141 4.15 7.71 -7.19
C THR A 141 3.68 9.08 -6.68
N TYR A 142 4.45 9.68 -5.77
CA TYR A 142 4.23 11.07 -5.37
C TYR A 142 4.35 12.06 -6.54
N GLY A 143 5.20 11.76 -7.53
CA GLY A 143 5.28 12.50 -8.79
C GLY A 143 3.97 12.47 -9.57
N ASP A 144 3.37 11.29 -9.72
CA ASP A 144 2.06 11.11 -10.36
C ASP A 144 0.98 11.90 -9.59
N LEU A 145 1.01 11.81 -8.26
CA LEU A 145 0.06 12.50 -7.40
C LEU A 145 0.13 14.02 -7.56
N LYS A 146 1.33 14.61 -7.58
CA LYS A 146 1.53 16.06 -7.83
C LYS A 146 1.04 16.50 -9.21
N ALA A 147 1.14 15.63 -10.21
CA ALA A 147 0.67 15.92 -11.55
C ALA A 147 -0.87 15.90 -11.63
N ALA A 148 -1.50 14.98 -10.89
CA ALA A 148 -2.95 14.88 -10.82
C ALA A 148 -3.56 15.98 -9.93
N PHE A 149 -3.07 16.13 -8.70
CA PHE A 149 -3.63 17.03 -7.70
C PHE A 149 -2.67 18.20 -7.45
N SER A 150 -3.09 19.42 -7.79
CA SER A 150 -2.30 20.63 -7.55
C SER A 150 -3.19 21.79 -7.09
N PRO A 151 -2.89 22.46 -5.95
CA PRO A 151 -1.76 22.20 -5.05
C PRO A 151 -1.88 20.88 -4.27
N LEU A 152 -0.85 20.52 -3.48
CA LEU A 152 -0.88 19.45 -2.46
C LEU A 152 -0.29 20.01 -1.17
N THR A 153 -0.65 19.45 -0.02
CA THR A 153 0.12 19.69 1.20
C THR A 153 1.54 19.16 1.05
N LYS A 154 2.46 19.66 1.87
CA LYS A 154 3.75 18.99 2.06
C LYS A 154 3.54 17.63 2.74
N PRO A 155 4.41 16.64 2.50
CA PRO A 155 4.43 15.42 3.30
C PRO A 155 4.55 15.73 4.79
N VAL A 156 3.79 15.01 5.60
CA VAL A 156 3.79 15.10 7.07
C VAL A 156 4.04 13.70 7.62
N GLU A 157 4.88 13.58 8.64
CA GLU A 157 5.14 12.31 9.31
C GLU A 157 3.83 11.65 9.77
N ASP A 158 3.67 10.38 9.42
CA ASP A 158 2.48 9.59 9.73
C ASP A 158 2.92 8.18 10.12
N GLY A 159 3.71 8.11 11.20
CA GLY A 159 4.16 6.87 11.85
C GLY A 159 4.91 5.87 10.96
N TYR A 160 5.36 4.75 11.54
CA TYR A 160 5.91 3.58 10.81
C TYR A 160 6.88 3.85 9.63
N ASP A 161 7.71 4.89 9.72
CA ASP A 161 8.60 5.35 8.64
C ASP A 161 7.84 5.72 7.33
N GLN A 162 6.62 6.25 7.49
CA GLN A 162 5.70 6.67 6.43
C GLN A 162 5.26 8.12 6.62
N SER A 163 4.68 8.69 5.57
CA SER A 163 4.19 10.07 5.59
C SER A 163 2.92 10.23 4.78
N SER A 164 2.12 11.22 5.14
CA SER A 164 0.84 11.50 4.48
C SER A 164 0.84 12.83 3.76
N VAL A 165 0.12 12.86 2.65
CA VAL A 165 -0.17 14.07 1.87
C VAL A 165 -1.66 14.16 1.57
N TYR A 166 -2.13 15.39 1.48
CA TYR A 166 -3.54 15.70 1.30
C TYR A 166 -3.66 16.67 0.11
N PRO A 167 -4.48 16.37 -0.91
CA PRO A 167 -4.92 17.40 -1.84
C PRO A 167 -5.70 18.46 -1.07
N PRO A 168 -5.74 19.71 -1.56
CA PRO A 168 -6.67 20.69 -1.04
C PRO A 168 -8.06 20.05 -1.09
N GLY A 169 -8.84 20.28 -0.06
CA GLY A 169 -10.24 19.94 -0.14
C GLY A 169 -10.90 20.61 -1.34
N GLU A 170 -12.08 20.11 -1.68
CA GLU A 170 -12.87 20.66 -2.77
C GLU A 170 -13.33 22.10 -2.43
N GLU A 171 -14.52 22.52 -2.85
CA GLU A 171 -14.98 23.92 -2.68
C GLU A 171 -14.95 24.43 -1.21
N ASP A 172 -14.87 23.54 -0.22
CA ASP A 172 -14.84 23.83 1.22
C ASP A 172 -13.46 23.73 1.89
N GLY A 173 -12.43 23.24 1.19
CA GLY A 173 -11.06 23.11 1.72
C GLY A 173 -10.85 21.95 2.71
N LEU A 174 -11.77 20.99 2.84
CA LEU A 174 -11.63 19.84 3.73
C LEU A 174 -10.90 18.63 3.09
N PRO A 175 -9.99 17.94 3.81
CA PRO A 175 -9.22 16.82 3.27
C PRO A 175 -10.06 15.55 3.08
N TYR A 176 -10.76 15.43 1.96
CA TYR A 176 -11.55 14.24 1.63
C TYR A 176 -10.73 13.03 1.15
N PHE A 177 -9.47 13.25 0.82
CA PHE A 177 -8.49 12.22 0.45
C PHE A 177 -7.27 12.33 1.35
N GLY A 178 -6.74 11.19 1.78
CA GLY A 178 -5.39 11.05 2.30
C GLY A 178 -4.61 10.04 1.45
N PHE A 179 -3.35 10.36 1.14
CA PHE A 179 -2.44 9.44 0.47
C PHE A 179 -1.26 9.16 1.40
N LEU A 180 -1.07 7.89 1.74
CA LEU A 180 0.06 7.42 2.53
C LEU A 180 1.21 7.07 1.59
N LEU A 181 2.38 7.62 1.85
CA LEU A 181 3.62 7.44 1.11
C LEU A 181 4.54 6.50 1.88
N ASP A 182 5.17 5.58 1.16
CA ASP A 182 6.08 4.58 1.73
C ASP A 182 7.49 5.14 1.98
N ALA A 183 7.55 6.29 2.68
CA ALA A 183 8.79 6.91 3.15
C ALA A 183 8.47 7.96 4.23
N PRO A 184 9.41 8.23 5.16
CA PRO A 184 9.28 9.35 6.10
C PRO A 184 9.31 10.68 5.34
N ALA A 185 8.71 11.73 5.91
CA ALA A 185 8.42 12.98 5.19
C ALA A 185 9.70 13.67 4.65
N ALA A 186 10.83 13.52 5.34
CA ALA A 186 12.12 14.06 4.91
C ALA A 186 12.77 13.33 3.71
N GLU A 187 12.32 12.11 3.42
CA GLU A 187 12.87 11.24 2.38
C GLU A 187 11.93 11.08 1.16
N VAL A 188 10.75 11.71 1.20
CA VAL A 188 9.81 11.70 0.07
C VAL A 188 10.46 12.33 -1.16
N THR A 189 10.44 11.57 -2.25
CA THR A 189 10.85 11.99 -3.59
C THR A 189 9.70 11.77 -4.58
N ASP A 190 9.87 12.21 -5.83
CA ASP A 190 8.85 12.01 -6.87
C ASP A 190 8.63 10.52 -7.21
N ASP A 191 9.59 9.65 -6.89
CA ASP A 191 9.50 8.20 -7.12
C ASP A 191 8.93 7.44 -5.91
N THR A 192 8.69 8.11 -4.77
CA THR A 192 8.15 7.48 -3.57
C THR A 192 6.74 6.93 -3.87
N PRO A 193 6.48 5.63 -3.64
CA PRO A 193 5.19 5.03 -3.97
C PRO A 193 4.14 5.35 -2.91
N ILE A 194 2.89 5.37 -3.36
CA ILE A 194 1.69 5.43 -2.51
C ILE A 194 1.41 4.01 -2.00
N SER A 195 1.44 3.83 -0.69
CA SER A 195 1.15 2.55 -0.02
C SER A 195 -0.32 2.39 0.34
N ALA A 196 -1.03 3.49 0.58
CA ALA A 196 -2.47 3.47 0.84
C ALA A 196 -3.17 4.75 0.37
N ILE A 197 -4.46 4.62 0.05
CA ILE A 197 -5.35 5.74 -0.25
C ILE A 197 -6.53 5.65 0.72
N ALA A 198 -6.82 6.73 1.44
CA ALA A 198 -7.97 6.84 2.32
C ALA A 198 -8.93 7.93 1.84
N VAL A 199 -10.22 7.72 2.07
CA VAL A 199 -11.26 8.74 1.91
C VAL A 199 -11.97 8.96 3.24
N THR A 200 -12.26 10.22 3.55
CA THR A 200 -12.81 10.66 4.85
C THR A 200 -14.01 11.58 4.65
N GLY A 201 -14.64 12.01 5.76
CA GLY A 201 -15.72 12.99 5.77
C GLY A 201 -15.23 14.45 5.86
N GLY A 202 -13.95 14.71 5.58
CA GLY A 202 -13.34 16.04 5.68
C GLY A 202 -12.42 16.23 6.89
N GLU A 203 -12.03 15.14 7.55
CA GLU A 203 -10.95 15.12 8.55
C GLU A 203 -9.69 14.44 7.96
N PRO A 204 -8.47 14.76 8.44
CA PRO A 204 -7.28 14.03 8.02
C PRO A 204 -7.43 12.54 8.29
N ALA A 205 -7.08 11.73 7.29
CA ALA A 205 -7.11 10.28 7.41
C ALA A 205 -6.21 9.79 8.55
N TYR A 206 -6.73 8.89 9.37
CA TYR A 206 -5.96 8.22 10.41
C TYR A 206 -5.31 6.98 9.81
N PHE A 207 -4.00 6.97 9.53
CA PHE A 207 -3.31 5.80 8.96
C PHE A 207 -2.71 4.84 10.00
N GLN A 208 -2.64 5.26 11.27
CA GLN A 208 -2.01 4.53 12.37
C GLN A 208 -2.94 3.51 13.04
N PHE A 209 -3.72 2.77 12.26
CA PHE A 209 -4.65 1.80 12.83
C PHE A 209 -3.91 0.56 13.33
N ASP A 210 -3.50 0.63 14.60
CA ASP A 210 -2.86 -0.45 15.34
C ASP A 210 -3.93 -1.35 15.97
N CYS A 211 -3.89 -2.63 15.61
CA CYS A 211 -4.26 -3.69 16.56
C CYS A 211 -3.02 -3.99 17.45
#